data_AF-A0A952U1Q0-F1
#
_entry.id   AF-A0A952U1Q0-F1
#
_cell.length_a   1.000
_cell.length_b   1.000
_cell.length_c   1.000
_cell.angle_alpha   90.00
_cell.angle_beta   90.00
_cell.angle_gamma   90.00
#
_symmetry.space_group_name_H-M   'P 1'
#
loop_
_entity.id
_entity.type
_entity.pdbx_description
1 polymer ?
#
loop_
_entity_poly.entity_id
_entity_poly.type
_entity_poly.pdbx_seq_one_letter_code
_entity_poly.pdbx_strand_id
1 'polypeptide(L)'
;LQQIATISLQRTHYLFEQLTKLAGVKPLYKHQFFNEFVLKFDANVEHVFEKMQSKGYLPGITLTRMLPELENCLLMAVTEMNSKEELDGYVAALKETLDEIAKGDLAGTKNDNLRKKEAKGMALAGKQES
;
A
#
# COMPACT_ATOMS: atom_id res chain seq x y z
N LEU A 1 -19.37 -19.57 -14.39
CA LEU A 1 -18.60 -19.45 -13.12
C LEU A 1 -17.12 -19.77 -13.31
N GLN A 2 -16.74 -20.92 -13.89
CA GLN A 2 -15.31 -21.27 -14.08
C GLN A 2 -14.50 -20.23 -14.86
N GLN A 3 -15.02 -19.72 -15.99
CA GLN A 3 -14.32 -18.72 -16.80
C GLN A 3 -14.03 -17.41 -16.05
N ILE A 4 -15.00 -16.92 -15.27
CA ILE A 4 -14.84 -15.71 -14.45
C ILE A 4 -13.75 -15.93 -13.40
N ALA A 5 -13.79 -17.08 -12.71
CA ALA A 5 -12.78 -17.42 -11.72
C ALA A 5 -11.37 -17.50 -12.34
N THR A 6 -11.24 -18.05 -13.55
CA THR A 6 -9.96 -18.08 -14.29
C THR A 6 -9.47 -16.67 -14.62
N ILE A 7 -10.35 -15.77 -15.06
CA ILE A 7 -10.00 -14.38 -15.39
C ILE A 7 -9.53 -13.63 -14.14
N SER A 8 -10.27 -13.72 -13.04
CA SER A 8 -9.90 -13.07 -11.77
C SER A 8 -8.55 -13.60 -11.28
N LEU A 9 -8.33 -14.92 -11.32
CA LEU A 9 -7.03 -15.52 -10.97
C LEU A 9 -5.89 -14.97 -11.84
N GLN A 10 -6.03 -15.02 -13.18
CA GLN A 10 -4.99 -14.55 -14.10
C GLN A 10 -4.62 -13.09 -13.86
N ARG A 11 -5.62 -12.23 -13.66
CA ARG A 11 -5.42 -10.79 -13.42
C ARG A 11 -4.79 -10.51 -12.06
N THR A 12 -5.18 -11.26 -11.04
CA THR A 12 -4.58 -11.16 -9.70
C THR A 12 -3.10 -11.49 -9.76
N HIS A 13 -2.74 -12.61 -10.39
CA HIS A 13 -1.34 -13.01 -10.53
C HIS A 13 -0.56 -12.04 -11.43
N TYR A 14 -1.18 -11.52 -12.50
CA TYR A 14 -0.60 -10.47 -13.32
C TYR A 14 -0.24 -9.23 -12.49
N LEU A 15 -1.20 -8.68 -11.75
CA LEU A 15 -0.96 -7.49 -10.92
C LEU A 15 0.13 -7.77 -9.86
N PHE A 16 0.05 -8.91 -9.18
CA PHE A 16 1.04 -9.32 -8.18
C PHE A 16 2.46 -9.36 -8.75
N GLU A 17 2.65 -10.01 -9.90
CA GLU A 17 3.95 -10.11 -10.56
C GLU A 17 4.50 -8.74 -10.97
N GLN A 18 3.63 -7.84 -11.44
CA GLN A 18 4.05 -6.51 -11.87
C GLN A 18 4.47 -5.64 -10.68
N LEU A 19 3.71 -5.69 -9.58
CA LEU A 19 3.99 -4.89 -8.40
C LEU A 19 5.21 -5.37 -7.62
N THR A 20 5.42 -6.69 -7.54
CA THR A 20 6.61 -7.26 -6.85
C THR A 20 7.92 -7.02 -7.59
N LYS A 21 7.88 -6.53 -8.84
CA LYS A 21 9.05 -6.03 -9.57
C LYS A 21 9.42 -4.58 -9.21
N LEU A 22 8.54 -3.85 -8.52
CA LEU A 22 8.79 -2.48 -8.12
C LEU A 22 9.76 -2.44 -6.93
N ALA A 23 10.65 -1.44 -6.93
CA ALA A 23 11.57 -1.25 -5.82
C ALA A 23 10.80 -0.92 -4.54
N GLY A 24 11.17 -1.55 -3.42
CA GLY A 24 10.52 -1.34 -2.13
C GLY A 24 9.18 -2.04 -1.95
N VAL A 25 8.78 -2.94 -2.86
CA VAL A 25 7.56 -3.74 -2.76
C VAL A 25 7.91 -5.23 -2.62
N LYS A 26 7.41 -5.88 -1.58
CA LYS A 26 7.68 -7.29 -1.29
C LYS A 26 6.39 -8.04 -0.99
N PRO A 27 6.22 -9.28 -1.45
CA PRO A 27 5.10 -10.10 -1.00
C PRO A 27 5.26 -10.43 0.48
N LEU A 28 4.21 -10.24 1.27
CA LEU A 28 4.23 -10.61 2.69
C LEU A 28 4.26 -12.14 2.85
N TYR A 29 3.50 -12.83 1.99
CA TYR A 29 3.39 -14.29 1.98
C TYR A 29 3.71 -14.84 0.59
N LYS A 30 4.33 -16.02 0.54
CA LYS A 30 4.69 -16.72 -0.72
C LYS A 30 3.79 -17.93 -1.02
N HIS A 31 2.65 -18.03 -0.35
CA HIS A 31 1.64 -19.08 -0.57
C HIS A 31 0.79 -18.82 -1.82
N GLN A 32 0.07 -19.86 -2.27
CA GLN A 32 -0.94 -19.71 -3.32
C GLN A 32 -2.09 -18.83 -2.85
N PHE A 33 -2.58 -17.98 -3.74
CA PHE A 33 -3.72 -17.10 -3.52
C PHE A 33 -4.59 -17.02 -4.77
N PHE A 34 -5.86 -16.64 -4.58
CA PHE A 34 -6.84 -16.58 -5.65
C PHE A 34 -6.99 -15.17 -6.21
N ASN A 35 -7.76 -14.32 -5.51
CA ASN A 35 -8.10 -12.96 -5.91
C ASN A 35 -7.49 -11.89 -4.99
N GLU A 36 -6.89 -12.30 -3.88
CA GLU A 36 -6.41 -11.40 -2.83
C GLU A 36 -4.98 -11.74 -2.42
N PHE A 37 -4.17 -10.71 -2.17
CA PHE A 37 -2.80 -10.88 -1.70
C PHE A 37 -2.34 -9.66 -0.90
N VAL A 38 -1.27 -9.86 -0.12
CA VAL A 38 -0.71 -8.81 0.74
C VAL A 38 0.69 -8.43 0.28
N LEU A 39 0.91 -7.13 0.10
CA LEU A 39 2.21 -6.54 -0.18
C LEU A 39 2.71 -5.74 1.01
N LYS A 40 4.00 -5.88 1.32
CA LYS A 40 4.74 -5.08 2.27
C LYS A 40 5.58 -4.04 1.52
N PHE A 41 5.58 -2.82 2.04
CA PHE A 41 6.27 -1.68 1.47
C PHE A 41 7.45 -1.28 2.37
N ASP A 42 8.56 -0.89 1.74
CA ASP A 42 9.70 -0.28 2.42
C ASP A 42 9.47 1.24 2.68
N ALA A 43 8.30 1.76 2.33
CA ALA A 43 7.85 3.14 2.54
C ALA A 43 6.64 3.21 3.49
N ASN A 44 6.36 4.40 4.04
CA ASN A 44 5.15 4.62 4.84
C ASN A 44 3.89 4.40 3.99
N VAL A 45 3.15 3.33 4.29
CA VAL A 45 1.99 2.92 3.50
C VAL A 45 0.86 3.93 3.53
N GLU A 46 0.72 4.74 4.57
CA GLU A 46 -0.32 5.78 4.65
C GLU A 46 -0.05 6.88 3.61
N HIS A 47 1.21 7.26 3.41
CA HIS A 47 1.57 8.23 2.36
C HIS A 47 1.38 7.64 0.95
N VAL A 48 1.72 6.35 0.76
CA VAL A 48 1.43 5.63 -0.49
C VAL A 48 -0.07 5.63 -0.75
N PHE A 49 -0.87 5.36 0.29
CA PHE A 49 -2.32 5.28 0.22
C PHE A 49 -2.95 6.62 -0.18
N GLU A 50 -2.58 7.70 0.52
CA GLU A 50 -3.06 9.07 0.22
C GLU A 50 -2.72 9.53 -1.20
N LYS A 51 -1.48 9.29 -1.64
CA LYS A 51 -1.03 9.68 -3.00
C LYS A 51 -1.70 8.87 -4.10
N MET A 52 -1.90 7.57 -3.90
CA MET A 52 -2.61 6.74 -4.87
C MET A 52 -4.08 7.15 -4.99
N GLN A 53 -4.74 7.49 -3.88
CA GLN A 53 -6.10 8.03 -3.89
C GLN A 53 -6.20 9.38 -4.62
N SER A 54 -5.24 10.28 -4.44
CA SER A 54 -5.24 11.57 -5.16
C SER A 54 -5.03 11.40 -6.67
N LYS A 55 -4.43 10.28 -7.10
CA LYS A 55 -4.33 9.85 -8.51
C LYS A 55 -5.58 9.10 -9.01
N GLY A 56 -6.60 8.94 -8.18
CA GLY A 56 -7.86 8.28 -8.53
C GLY A 56 -7.85 6.76 -8.38
N TYR A 57 -6.84 6.18 -7.72
CA TYR A 57 -6.74 4.74 -7.50
C TYR A 57 -7.04 4.35 -6.05
N LEU A 58 -7.85 3.30 -5.87
CA LEU A 58 -8.01 2.65 -4.58
C LEU A 58 -6.82 1.70 -4.34
N PRO A 59 -5.95 1.94 -3.34
CA PRO A 59 -4.69 1.20 -3.19
C PRO A 59 -4.89 -0.21 -2.66
N GLY A 60 -5.97 -0.45 -1.91
CA GLY A 60 -6.21 -1.67 -1.14
C GLY A 60 -6.70 -1.32 0.26
N ILE A 61 -6.43 -2.18 1.22
CA ILE A 61 -6.75 -1.99 2.65
C ILE A 61 -5.45 -1.98 3.44
N THR A 62 -5.21 -0.92 4.21
CA THR A 62 -4.10 -0.86 5.16
C THR A 62 -4.34 -1.81 6.32
N LEU A 63 -3.41 -2.75 6.53
CA LEU A 63 -3.53 -3.74 7.59
C LEU A 63 -3.08 -3.22 8.96
N THR A 64 -2.29 -2.14 9.00
CA THR A 64 -1.73 -1.55 10.22
C THR A 64 -2.75 -1.31 11.33
N ARG A 65 -3.99 -0.89 10.97
CA ARG A 65 -5.04 -0.63 11.96
C ARG A 65 -5.65 -1.89 12.56
N MET A 66 -5.71 -2.97 11.79
CA MET A 66 -6.32 -4.24 12.21
C MET A 66 -5.29 -5.16 12.89
N LEU A 67 -4.05 -5.11 12.41
CA LEU A 67 -2.92 -5.94 12.83
C LEU A 67 -1.70 -5.01 12.93
N PRO A 68 -1.44 -4.39 14.09
CA PRO A 68 -0.33 -3.46 14.28
C PRO A 68 1.04 -4.06 13.94
N GLU A 69 1.19 -5.38 14.03
CA GLU A 69 2.39 -6.12 13.63
C GLU A 69 2.62 -6.14 12.10
N LEU A 70 1.59 -5.85 11.31
CA LEU A 70 1.64 -5.77 9.84
C LEU A 70 1.74 -4.31 9.39
N GLU A 71 2.73 -3.59 9.93
CA GLU A 71 3.06 -2.24 9.47
C GLU A 71 3.47 -2.24 8.00
N ASN A 72 3.14 -1.14 7.33
CA ASN A 72 3.44 -0.91 5.93
C ASN A 72 2.94 -2.01 4.98
N CYS A 73 1.77 -2.59 5.28
CA CYS A 73 1.17 -3.65 4.46
C CYS A 73 -0.18 -3.21 3.86
N LEU A 74 -0.40 -3.54 2.58
CA LEU A 74 -1.70 -3.44 1.92
C LEU A 74 -2.21 -4.83 1.55
N LEU A 75 -3.45 -5.12 1.94
CA LEU A 75 -4.25 -6.18 1.36
C LEU A 75 -4.91 -5.66 0.09
N MET A 76 -4.76 -6.39 -1.01
CA MET A 76 -5.28 -6.00 -2.31
C MET A 76 -6.20 -7.09 -2.85
N ALA A 77 -7.29 -6.69 -3.50
CA ALA A 77 -8.27 -7.58 -4.13
C ALA A 77 -8.41 -7.24 -5.61
N VAL A 78 -8.41 -8.25 -6.48
CA VAL A 78 -8.54 -8.10 -7.94
C VAL A 78 -9.69 -8.98 -8.43
N THR A 79 -10.55 -8.43 -9.28
CA THR A 79 -11.71 -9.14 -9.82
C THR A 79 -11.71 -9.13 -11.34
N GLU A 80 -12.67 -9.84 -11.92
CA GLU A 80 -12.97 -9.86 -13.36
C GLU A 80 -13.45 -8.50 -13.89
N MET A 81 -13.69 -7.51 -13.02
CA MET A 81 -14.06 -6.17 -13.43
C MET A 81 -12.83 -5.31 -13.74
N ASN A 82 -11.64 -5.68 -13.24
CA ASN A 82 -10.41 -4.93 -13.51
C ASN A 82 -9.85 -5.29 -14.89
N SER A 83 -9.93 -4.38 -15.85
CA SER A 83 -9.30 -4.53 -17.17
C SER A 83 -7.77 -4.54 -17.07
N LYS A 84 -7.09 -5.07 -18.09
CA LYS A 84 -5.62 -5.08 -18.10
C LYS A 84 -5.06 -3.65 -18.09
N GLU A 85 -5.72 -2.75 -18.81
CA GLU A 85 -5.34 -1.34 -18.94
C GLU A 85 -5.43 -0.62 -17.59
N GLU A 86 -6.47 -0.89 -16.79
CA GLU A 86 -6.58 -0.36 -15.43
C GLU A 86 -5.48 -0.90 -14.51
N LEU A 87 -5.14 -2.19 -14.63
CA LEU A 87 -4.05 -2.80 -13.85
C LEU A 87 -2.68 -2.21 -14.25
N ASP A 88 -2.43 -2.02 -15.54
CA ASP A 88 -1.21 -1.38 -16.04
C ASP A 88 -1.10 0.06 -15.51
N GLY A 89 -2.21 0.81 -15.56
CA GLY A 89 -2.30 2.17 -15.03
C GLY A 89 -2.06 2.23 -13.52
N TYR A 90 -2.63 1.28 -12.77
CA TYR A 90 -2.39 1.15 -11.33
C TYR A 90 -0.90 0.90 -11.04
N VAL A 91 -0.25 -0.02 -11.78
CA VAL A 91 1.19 -0.30 -11.62
C VAL A 91 2.03 0.94 -11.88
N ALA A 92 1.70 1.68 -12.96
CA ALA A 92 2.40 2.92 -13.30
C ALA A 92 2.24 4.00 -12.22
N ALA A 93 1.01 4.20 -11.74
CA ALA A 93 0.71 5.15 -10.68
C ALA A 93 1.40 4.81 -9.36
N LEU A 94 1.45 3.52 -8.99
CA LEU A 94 2.14 3.08 -7.78
C LEU A 94 3.65 3.28 -7.91
N LYS A 95 4.24 2.93 -9.05
CA LYS A 95 5.66 3.16 -9.31
C LYS A 95 6.01 4.64 -9.17
N GLU A 96 5.27 5.52 -9.84
CA GLU A 96 5.49 6.97 -9.75
C GLU A 96 5.35 7.47 -8.31
N THR A 97 4.33 6.99 -7.58
CA THR A 97 4.13 7.32 -6.16
C THR A 97 5.32 6.92 -5.29
N LEU A 98 5.86 5.71 -5.48
CA LEU A 98 7.04 5.24 -4.75
C LEU A 98 8.28 6.06 -5.11
N ASP A 99 8.47 6.40 -6.39
CA ASP A 99 9.58 7.24 -6.85
C ASP A 99 9.50 8.67 -6.28
N GLU A 100 8.29 9.25 -6.19
CA GLU A 100 8.05 10.54 -5.55
C GLU A 100 8.37 10.52 -4.06
N ILE A 101 7.95 9.46 -3.35
CA ILE A 101 8.23 9.29 -1.91
C ILE A 101 9.72 9.14 -1.68
N ALA A 102 10.40 8.29 -2.46
CA ALA A 102 11.85 8.12 -2.35
C ALA A 102 12.63 9.43 -2.58
N LYS A 103 12.16 10.28 -3.51
CA LYS A 103 12.73 11.62 -3.75
C LYS A 103 12.36 12.62 -2.63
N GLY A 104 11.14 12.51 -2.10
CA GLY A 104 10.62 13.36 -1.03
C GLY A 104 11.29 13.12 0.31
N ASP A 105 11.62 11.87 0.65
CA ASP A 105 12.28 11.50 1.91
C ASP A 105 13.72 12.03 2.00
N LEU A 106 14.37 12.26 0.85
CA LEU A 106 15.67 12.97 0.77
C LEU A 106 15.56 14.46 1.13
N ALA A 107 14.37 15.08 0.97
CA ALA A 107 14.10 16.47 1.35
C ALA A 107 13.33 16.59 2.70
N GLY A 108 12.61 15.53 3.09
CA GLY A 108 11.59 15.51 4.15
C GLY A 108 12.05 15.06 5.53
N THR A 109 13.31 14.63 5.69
CA THR A 109 13.86 14.21 7.01
C THR A 109 13.74 15.30 8.09
N LYS A 110 13.50 16.57 7.71
CA LYS A 110 13.24 17.67 8.66
C LYS A 110 11.81 17.70 9.25
N ASN A 111 10.78 17.22 8.56
CA ASN A 111 9.38 17.44 8.95
C ASN A 111 8.71 16.27 9.69
N ASP A 112 9.14 15.02 9.50
CA ASP A 112 8.53 13.87 10.20
C ASP A 112 8.82 13.87 11.72
N ASN A 113 9.91 14.53 12.12
CA ASN A 113 10.26 14.77 13.52
C ASN A 113 9.31 15.73 14.24
N LEU A 114 8.54 16.57 13.53
CA LEU A 114 7.58 17.51 14.11
C LEU A 114 6.25 16.81 14.45
N ARG A 115 5.69 15.99 13.53
CA ARG A 115 4.45 15.24 13.79
C ARG A 115 4.60 14.20 14.91
N LYS A 116 5.74 13.50 14.97
CA LYS A 116 6.01 12.55 16.08
C LYS A 116 6.23 13.27 17.42
N LYS A 117 6.76 14.51 17.43
CA LYS A 117 6.86 15.34 18.65
C LYS A 117 5.50 15.82 19.14
N GLU A 118 4.63 16.24 18.23
CA GLU A 118 3.28 16.74 18.55
C GLU A 118 2.38 15.61 19.07
N ALA A 119 2.40 14.44 18.44
CA ALA A 119 1.66 13.26 18.91
C ALA A 119 2.14 12.76 20.28
N LYS A 120 3.46 12.83 20.55
CA LYS A 120 4.03 12.46 21.85
C LYS A 120 3.76 13.51 22.94
N GLY A 121 3.71 14.79 22.56
CA GLY A 121 3.34 15.90 23.46
C GLY A 121 1.89 15.84 23.91
N MET A 122 0.96 15.47 23.02
CA MET A 122 -0.46 15.32 23.35
C MET A 122 -0.73 14.11 24.27
N ALA A 123 0.01 13.02 24.12
CA ALA A 123 -0.14 11.82 24.98
C ALA A 123 0.36 12.02 26.42
N LEU A 124 1.25 12.98 26.67
CA LEU A 124 1.78 13.30 28.00
C LEU A 124 0.90 14.29 28.77
N ALA A 125 0.14 15.14 28.07
CA ALA A 125 -0.75 16.13 28.70
C ALA A 125 -2.01 15.49 29.33
N GLY A 126 -2.46 14.33 28.83
CA GLY A 126 -3.67 13.65 29.33
C GLY A 126 -3.50 12.78 30.58
N LYS A 127 -2.31 12.76 31.20
CA LYS A 127 -2.01 11.92 32.39
C LYS A 127 -1.81 12.70 33.69
N GLN A 128 -2.01 14.02 33.69
CA GLN A 128 -1.86 14.86 34.89
C GLN A 128 -3.17 15.54 35.31
N GLU A 129 -4.31 14.84 35.24
CA GLU A 129 -5.52 15.25 35.96
C GLU A 129 -6.22 14.00 36.53
N SER A 130 -5.73 13.51 37.67
CA SER A 130 -6.43 12.65 38.63
C SER A 130 -5.82 12.83 40.01
#